data_AF-A0A6P4YFS9-F1
#
_entry.id   AF-A0A6P4YFS9-F1
#
_cell.length_a   1.000
_cell.length_b   1.000
_cell.length_c   1.000
_cell.angle_alpha   90.00
_cell.angle_beta   90.00
_cell.angle_gamma   90.00
#
_symmetry.space_group_name_H-M   'P 1'
#
loop_
_entity.id
_entity.type
_entity.pdbx_description
1 polymer ?
#
loop_
_entity_poly.entity_id
_entity_poly.type
_entity_poly.pdbx_seq_one_letter_code
_entity_poly.pdbx_strand_id
1 'polypeptide(L)'
;MYAAQGKAFRVWDGERKVKVGVVARSLHELKSKGRQHLNLPEEEDLSIVLEEDGTVVADNEFFQFIPDQTVVQLLTEGQEWRPDVPDDVTQTDGTDETDTAGPIVDLSTDNEVRQLCRKLRQDIAAIVSFTPFQLELLSDADVEELTSQLELDKGSVEQLQEACQQRVLDRRRTQEAMELLQLLREAPEAGGNGQDVTDAPISVVASEGTTSNNSTQLVEQVRAETRRRQHQHKRQKTAREAAAQNL
;
A
#
# COMPACT_ATOMS: atom_id res chain seq x y z
N MET A 1 18.26 2.32 45.21
CA MET A 1 19.10 1.83 44.09
C MET A 1 18.25 0.85 43.30
N TYR A 2 17.78 1.22 42.12
CA TYR A 2 17.09 0.24 41.26
C TYR A 2 18.18 -0.61 40.61
N ALA A 3 18.27 -1.88 41.01
CA ALA A 3 19.08 -2.84 40.28
C ALA A 3 18.54 -2.90 38.84
N ALA A 4 19.37 -2.63 37.85
CA ALA A 4 18.99 -2.79 36.44
C ALA A 4 18.56 -4.24 36.24
N GLN A 5 17.24 -4.45 36.12
CA GLN A 5 16.68 -5.76 35.84
C GLN A 5 17.10 -6.15 34.42
N GLY A 6 17.55 -7.38 34.23
CA GLY A 6 18.00 -7.86 32.93
C GLY A 6 16.83 -7.87 31.95
N LYS A 7 17.05 -7.33 30.74
CA LYS A 7 16.06 -7.25 29.68
C LYS A 7 16.18 -8.48 28.79
N ALA A 8 15.04 -9.06 28.43
CA ALA A 8 15.01 -10.23 27.57
C ALA A 8 14.92 -9.81 26.10
N PHE A 9 15.70 -10.45 25.23
CA PHE A 9 15.78 -10.18 23.79
C PHE A 9 15.60 -11.47 23.02
N ARG A 10 15.07 -11.34 21.81
CA ARG A 10 15.02 -12.42 20.81
C ARG A 10 16.09 -12.13 19.78
N VAL A 11 17.12 -12.96 19.74
CA VAL A 11 18.34 -12.71 18.98
C VAL A 11 18.39 -13.64 17.77
N TRP A 12 18.42 -13.07 16.56
CA TRP A 12 18.67 -13.80 15.32
C TRP A 12 20.15 -13.80 14.96
N ASP A 13 20.58 -14.83 14.24
CA ASP A 13 21.81 -14.81 13.45
C ASP A 13 21.70 -13.90 12.22
N GLY A 14 22.83 -13.54 11.61
CA GLY A 14 22.87 -12.63 10.46
C GLY A 14 22.06 -13.10 9.23
N GLU A 15 21.77 -14.40 9.15
CA GLU A 15 21.00 -15.00 8.03
C GLU A 15 19.52 -15.27 8.37
N ARG A 16 19.04 -14.88 9.57
CA ARG A 16 17.69 -15.19 10.07
C ARG A 16 17.33 -16.69 10.05
N LYS A 17 18.32 -17.58 10.23
CA LYS A 17 18.12 -19.04 10.31
C LYS A 17 17.93 -19.52 11.74
N VAL A 18 18.62 -18.92 12.70
CA VAL A 18 18.62 -19.36 14.11
C VAL A 18 18.20 -18.23 15.03
N LYS A 19 17.18 -18.49 15.86
CA LYS A 19 16.65 -17.55 16.84
C LYS A 19 16.84 -18.06 18.26
N VAL A 20 17.46 -17.25 19.12
CA VAL A 20 17.74 -17.59 20.53
C VAL A 20 17.22 -16.51 21.47
N GLY A 21 16.74 -16.89 22.66
CA GLY A 21 16.34 -15.95 23.69
C GLY A 21 17.52 -15.61 24.60
N VAL A 22 17.85 -14.33 24.77
CA VAL A 22 18.97 -13.88 25.61
C VAL A 22 18.49 -12.84 26.60
N VAL A 23 18.83 -13.00 27.88
CA VAL A 23 18.62 -11.97 28.90
C VAL A 23 19.93 -11.26 29.17
N ALA A 24 19.95 -9.94 29.04
CA ALA A 24 21.14 -9.11 29.21
C ALA A 24 20.80 -7.79 29.93
N ARG A 25 21.72 -7.31 30.78
CA ARG A 25 21.64 -5.99 31.42
C ARG A 25 22.47 -4.92 30.71
N SER A 26 23.30 -5.30 29.74
CA SER A 26 24.08 -4.37 28.92
C SER A 26 24.29 -4.87 27.50
N LEU A 27 24.65 -3.96 26.60
CA LEU A 27 24.98 -4.28 25.21
C LEU A 27 26.13 -5.30 25.11
N HIS A 28 27.16 -5.14 25.93
CA HIS A 28 28.31 -6.05 25.95
C HIS A 28 27.90 -7.47 26.37
N GLU A 29 27.03 -7.60 27.37
CA GLU A 29 26.51 -8.90 27.80
C GLU A 29 25.62 -9.54 26.74
N LEU A 30 24.81 -8.75 26.04
CA LEU A 30 24.00 -9.22 24.91
C LEU A 30 24.90 -9.77 23.80
N LYS A 31 25.98 -9.07 23.43
CA LYS A 31 26.97 -9.55 22.45
C LYS A 31 27.63 -10.86 22.89
N SER A 32 28.10 -10.92 24.12
CA SER A 32 28.80 -12.10 24.66
C SER A 32 27.89 -13.33 24.73
N LYS A 33 26.67 -13.19 25.29
CA LYS A 33 25.70 -14.29 25.36
C LYS A 33 25.16 -14.66 23.99
N GLY A 34 24.84 -13.67 23.16
CA GLY A 34 24.39 -13.89 21.78
C GLY A 34 25.41 -14.70 20.98
N ARG A 35 26.69 -14.31 21.03
CA ARG A 35 27.81 -15.05 20.42
C ARG A 35 27.85 -16.50 20.88
N GLN A 36 27.80 -16.74 22.19
CA GLN A 36 27.84 -18.08 22.77
C GLN A 36 26.66 -18.95 22.31
N HIS A 37 25.45 -18.40 22.29
CA HIS A 37 24.24 -19.13 21.90
C HIS A 37 24.14 -19.38 20.39
N LEU A 38 24.71 -18.50 19.57
CA LEU A 38 24.72 -18.63 18.10
C LEU A 38 25.98 -19.32 17.56
N ASN A 39 26.94 -19.69 18.41
CA ASN A 39 28.23 -20.29 18.03
C ASN A 39 29.03 -19.46 17.00
N LEU A 40 29.01 -18.14 17.15
CA LEU A 40 29.76 -17.23 16.27
C LEU A 40 31.26 -17.19 16.65
N PRO A 41 32.17 -16.98 15.68
CA PRO A 41 33.61 -16.90 15.93
C PRO A 41 33.97 -15.77 16.92
N GLU A 42 34.95 -16.02 17.79
CA GLU A 42 35.35 -15.06 18.82
C GLU A 42 36.22 -13.91 18.29
N GLU A 43 36.89 -14.12 17.15
CA GLU A 43 37.82 -13.18 16.52
C GLU A 43 37.12 -12.04 15.78
N GLU A 44 35.85 -12.22 15.42
CA GLU A 44 35.08 -11.24 14.63
C GLU A 44 34.33 -10.25 15.53
N ASP A 45 34.40 -8.96 15.16
CA ASP A 45 33.60 -7.93 15.80
C ASP A 45 32.12 -8.08 15.45
N LEU A 46 31.27 -7.93 16.47
CA LEU A 46 29.82 -8.10 16.34
C LEU A 46 29.13 -6.74 16.33
N SER A 47 28.31 -6.51 15.31
CA SER A 47 27.31 -5.44 15.28
C SER A 47 25.96 -6.00 15.73
N ILE A 48 25.21 -5.20 16.48
CA ILE A 48 23.83 -5.53 16.87
C ILE A 48 22.93 -4.52 16.17
N VAL A 49 21.93 -5.03 15.46
CA VAL A 49 20.91 -4.23 14.78
C VAL A 49 19.52 -4.64 15.24
N LEU A 50 18.57 -3.72 15.18
CA LEU A 50 17.15 -4.05 15.30
C LEU A 50 16.69 -4.81 14.06
N GLU A 51 15.90 -5.87 14.26
CA GLU A 51 15.49 -6.71 13.13
C GLU A 51 14.46 -6.02 12.22
N GLU A 52 13.65 -5.13 12.79
CA GLU A 52 12.55 -4.41 12.12
C GLU A 52 13.02 -3.44 11.04
N ASP A 53 14.06 -2.65 11.32
CA ASP A 53 14.48 -1.52 10.47
C ASP A 53 15.99 -1.46 10.22
N GLY A 54 16.77 -2.37 10.81
CA GLY A 54 18.21 -2.40 10.68
C GLY A 54 18.95 -1.34 11.51
N THR A 55 18.26 -0.62 12.41
CA THR A 55 18.89 0.40 13.25
C THR A 55 20.01 -0.21 14.11
N VAL A 56 21.22 0.33 13.98
CA VAL A 56 22.40 -0.13 14.72
C VAL A 56 22.31 0.28 16.19
N VAL A 57 22.45 -0.69 17.09
CA VAL A 57 22.55 -0.48 18.54
C VAL A 57 24.02 -0.18 18.88
N ALA A 58 24.38 1.10 18.83
CA ALA A 58 25.77 1.54 18.99
C ALA A 58 26.24 1.60 20.45
N ASP A 59 25.35 1.97 21.39
CA ASP A 59 25.71 2.25 22.78
C ASP A 59 24.72 1.66 23.81
N ASN A 60 25.10 1.75 25.09
CA ASN A 60 24.34 1.15 26.17
C ASN A 60 23.15 2.03 26.60
N GLU A 61 23.17 3.31 26.27
CA GLU A 61 22.11 4.28 26.47
C GLU A 61 20.92 3.94 25.57
N PHE A 62 21.14 3.74 24.27
CA PHE A 62 20.12 3.28 23.33
C PHE A 62 19.57 1.92 23.73
N PHE A 63 20.45 0.98 24.11
CA PHE A 63 20.06 -0.35 24.59
C PHE A 63 19.03 -0.30 25.74
N GLN A 64 19.11 0.69 26.63
CA GLN A 64 18.15 0.84 27.73
C GLN A 64 16.75 1.26 27.27
N PHE A 65 16.64 2.00 26.17
CA PHE A 65 15.35 2.42 25.61
C PHE A 65 14.65 1.33 24.79
N ILE A 66 15.37 0.31 24.32
CA ILE A 66 14.78 -0.78 23.53
C ILE A 66 13.77 -1.58 24.38
N PRO A 67 12.53 -1.84 23.95
CA PRO A 67 11.60 -2.62 24.77
C PRO A 67 12.07 -4.05 25.09
N ASP A 68 11.49 -4.65 26.12
CA ASP A 68 11.68 -6.08 26.41
C ASP A 68 11.06 -6.93 25.27
N GLN A 69 11.65 -8.10 25.03
CA GLN A 69 11.31 -9.05 23.96
C GLN A 69 11.51 -8.49 22.53
N THR A 70 12.20 -7.36 22.37
CA THR A 70 12.58 -6.87 21.04
C THR A 70 13.43 -7.89 20.30
N VAL A 71 13.22 -7.95 18.98
CA VAL A 71 13.98 -8.82 18.08
C VAL A 71 15.19 -8.04 17.58
N VAL A 72 16.37 -8.61 17.78
CA VAL A 72 17.65 -8.05 17.34
C VAL A 72 18.40 -9.08 16.52
N GLN A 73 19.33 -8.63 15.71
CA GLN A 73 20.17 -9.49 14.89
C GLN A 73 21.64 -9.22 15.21
N LEU A 74 22.44 -10.29 15.32
CA LEU A 74 23.89 -10.22 15.44
C LEU A 74 24.51 -10.41 14.07
N LEU A 75 25.26 -9.41 13.63
CA LEU A 75 25.99 -9.41 12.36
C LEU A 75 27.48 -9.52 12.65
N THR A 76 28.16 -10.41 11.93
CA THR A 76 29.63 -10.50 11.94
C THR A 76 30.27 -9.55 10.94
N GLU A 77 31.59 -9.49 10.90
CA GLU A 77 32.34 -8.67 9.95
C GLU A 77 31.96 -9.02 8.49
N GLY A 78 31.57 -8.01 7.71
CA GLY A 78 31.13 -8.19 6.32
C GLY A 78 29.65 -8.60 6.15
N GLN A 79 28.92 -8.87 7.23
CA GLN A 79 27.46 -9.05 7.17
C GLN A 79 26.73 -7.71 7.30
N GLU A 80 25.69 -7.54 6.49
CA GLU A 80 24.82 -6.37 6.51
C GLU A 80 23.38 -6.77 6.79
N TRP A 81 22.65 -5.92 7.50
CA TRP A 81 21.21 -6.09 7.66
C TRP A 81 20.53 -5.91 6.30
N ARG A 82 19.60 -6.81 6.01
CA ARG A 82 18.72 -6.70 4.84
C ARG A 82 17.28 -6.82 5.29
N PRO A 83 16.33 -6.06 4.74
CA PRO A 83 14.93 -6.24 5.05
C PRO A 83 14.48 -7.66 4.69
N ASP A 84 13.57 -8.24 5.47
CA ASP A 84 12.92 -9.51 5.15
C ASP A 84 11.92 -9.28 4.01
N VAL A 85 12.45 -9.05 2.81
CA VAL A 85 11.65 -9.04 1.59
C VAL A 85 11.48 -10.49 1.14
N PRO A 86 10.25 -10.97 0.92
CA PRO A 86 10.07 -12.28 0.32
C PRO A 86 10.84 -12.33 -1.00
N ASP A 87 11.51 -13.46 -1.27
CA ASP A 87 12.48 -13.73 -2.35
C ASP A 87 12.08 -13.32 -3.78
N ASP A 88 10.91 -12.71 -3.99
CA ASP A 88 10.43 -12.22 -5.28
C ASP A 88 10.91 -10.80 -5.64
N VAL A 89 11.69 -10.12 -4.77
CA VAL A 89 12.09 -8.70 -4.99
C VAL A 89 13.61 -8.45 -5.01
N THR A 90 14.48 -9.42 -4.74
CA THR A 90 15.94 -9.20 -4.79
C THR A 90 16.65 -10.07 -5.84
N GLN A 91 16.45 -9.71 -7.10
CA GLN A 91 17.53 -9.73 -8.09
C GLN A 91 17.72 -8.29 -8.62
N THR A 92 18.24 -7.42 -7.77
CA THR A 92 19.09 -6.32 -8.27
C THR A 92 20.51 -6.77 -7.97
N ASP A 93 21.04 -7.54 -8.91
CA ASP A 93 22.47 -7.81 -8.98
C ASP A 93 23.21 -6.47 -9.02
N GLY A 94 24.25 -6.39 -8.20
CA GLY A 94 25.13 -5.24 -8.16
C GLY A 94 25.90 -5.18 -9.47
N THR A 95 25.47 -4.32 -10.38
CA THR A 95 26.34 -3.87 -11.48
C THR A 95 26.44 -2.36 -11.41
N ASP A 96 27.45 -1.94 -10.65
CA ASP A 96 28.12 -0.68 -10.90
C ASP A 96 28.76 -0.74 -12.31
N GLU A 97 28.77 0.42 -12.99
CA GLU A 97 29.47 0.73 -14.24
C GLU A 97 28.87 0.31 -15.61
N THR A 98 28.25 1.26 -16.32
CA THR A 98 28.85 2.02 -17.45
C THR A 98 27.75 2.63 -18.34
N ASP A 99 27.88 3.93 -18.63
CA ASP A 99 27.12 4.62 -19.68
C ASP A 99 27.32 3.91 -21.02
N THR A 100 26.36 3.11 -21.45
CA THR A 100 26.22 2.70 -22.85
C THR A 100 24.78 2.92 -23.29
N ALA A 101 24.63 3.91 -24.17
CA ALA A 101 23.41 4.20 -24.90
C ALA A 101 23.01 3.00 -25.78
N GLY A 102 22.31 2.04 -25.19
CA GLY A 102 21.48 1.06 -25.89
C GLY A 102 20.02 1.53 -25.90
N PRO A 103 19.20 1.11 -26.88
CA PRO A 103 17.82 1.56 -26.98
C PRO A 103 17.05 1.08 -25.75
N ILE A 104 16.62 2.05 -24.95
CA ILE A 104 15.75 1.89 -23.79
C ILE A 104 14.47 1.21 -24.27
N VAL A 105 14.39 -0.11 -24.11
CA VAL A 105 13.12 -0.80 -24.02
C VAL A 105 12.71 -0.73 -22.56
N ASP A 106 11.57 -0.08 -22.34
CA ASP A 106 10.90 0.11 -21.06
C ASP A 106 10.58 -1.27 -20.43
N LEU A 107 11.49 -1.78 -19.60
CA LEU A 107 11.39 -3.12 -18.98
C LEU A 107 11.03 -3.06 -17.49
N SER A 108 10.52 -1.92 -16.99
CA SER A 108 10.20 -1.76 -15.56
C SER A 108 8.73 -2.04 -15.24
N THR A 109 7.79 -1.68 -16.13
CA THR A 109 6.34 -1.79 -15.93
C THR A 109 5.81 -3.21 -16.04
N ASP A 110 6.28 -4.00 -17.01
CA ASP A 110 5.86 -5.40 -17.20
C ASP A 110 6.23 -6.30 -16.01
N ASN A 111 7.38 -6.03 -15.38
CA ASN A 111 7.82 -6.76 -14.19
C ASN A 111 6.91 -6.47 -12.99
N GLU A 112 6.50 -5.20 -12.82
CA GLU A 112 5.59 -4.80 -11.74
C GLU A 112 4.19 -5.40 -11.89
N VAL A 113 3.63 -5.41 -13.10
CA VAL A 113 2.33 -6.06 -13.38
C VAL A 113 2.39 -7.54 -13.00
N ARG A 114 3.44 -8.25 -13.38
CA ARG A 114 3.63 -9.67 -13.04
C ARG A 114 3.70 -9.90 -11.53
N GLN A 115 4.42 -9.05 -10.80
CA GLN A 115 4.48 -9.12 -9.34
C GLN A 115 3.10 -8.88 -8.69
N LEU A 116 2.34 -7.90 -9.19
CA LEU A 116 0.98 -7.63 -8.70
C LEU A 116 0.03 -8.80 -8.98
N CYS A 117 0.13 -9.42 -10.15
CA CYS A 117 -0.63 -10.62 -10.49
C CYS A 117 -0.29 -11.80 -9.57
N ARG A 118 1.00 -12.02 -9.26
CA ARG A 118 1.42 -13.06 -8.30
C ARG A 118 0.85 -12.81 -6.90
N LYS A 119 0.91 -11.57 -6.42
CA LYS A 119 0.32 -11.18 -5.13
C LYS A 119 -1.18 -11.44 -5.10
N LEU A 120 -1.90 -11.06 -6.16
CA LEU A 120 -3.34 -11.27 -6.26
C LEU A 120 -3.72 -12.76 -6.36
N ARG A 121 -2.88 -13.56 -7.02
CA ARG A 121 -3.04 -15.02 -7.12
C ARG A 121 -2.85 -15.70 -5.76
N GLN A 122 -1.90 -15.23 -4.95
CA GLN A 122 -1.66 -15.76 -3.60
C GLN A 122 -2.71 -15.28 -2.59
N ASP A 123 -3.12 -14.02 -2.70
CA ASP A 123 -4.14 -13.41 -1.85
C ASP A 123 -4.99 -12.40 -2.63
N ILE A 124 -6.23 -12.78 -2.90
CA ILE A 124 -7.20 -11.93 -3.61
C ILE A 124 -7.52 -10.65 -2.80
N ALA A 125 -7.36 -10.69 -1.47
CA ALA A 125 -7.60 -9.52 -0.60
C ALA A 125 -6.49 -8.46 -0.72
N ALA A 126 -5.32 -8.81 -1.27
CA ALA A 126 -4.20 -7.89 -1.48
C ALA A 126 -4.58 -6.68 -2.35
N ILE A 127 -5.60 -6.79 -3.20
CA ILE A 127 -6.12 -5.68 -4.01
C ILE A 127 -6.57 -4.46 -3.18
N VAL A 128 -6.85 -4.62 -1.88
CA VAL A 128 -7.21 -3.51 -0.98
C VAL A 128 -5.99 -2.67 -0.59
N SER A 129 -4.82 -3.30 -0.45
CA SER A 129 -3.57 -2.65 -0.05
C SER A 129 -2.78 -2.05 -1.21
N PHE A 130 -3.17 -2.35 -2.46
CA PHE A 130 -2.53 -1.79 -3.64
C PHE A 130 -2.65 -0.26 -3.70
N THR A 131 -1.57 0.38 -4.12
CA THR A 131 -1.51 1.83 -4.30
C THR A 131 -2.35 2.26 -5.51
N PRO A 132 -2.73 3.55 -5.61
CA PRO A 132 -3.48 4.05 -6.76
C PRO A 132 -2.77 3.76 -8.09
N PHE A 133 -1.45 3.94 -8.13
CA PHE A 133 -0.62 3.66 -9.30
C PHE A 133 -0.64 2.17 -9.69
N GLN A 134 -0.55 1.26 -8.73
CA GLN A 134 -0.60 -0.19 -8.99
C GLN A 134 -1.97 -0.63 -9.54
N LEU A 135 -3.06 -0.01 -9.07
CA LEU A 135 -4.40 -0.29 -9.59
C LEU A 135 -4.59 0.23 -11.02
N GLU A 136 -4.01 1.39 -11.34
CA GLU A 136 -3.99 1.96 -12.69
C GLU A 136 -3.17 1.09 -13.65
N LEU A 137 -2.00 0.64 -13.21
CA LEU A 137 -1.14 -0.25 -13.96
C LEU A 137 -1.82 -1.60 -14.27
N LEU A 138 -2.54 -2.19 -13.30
CA LEU A 138 -3.33 -3.41 -13.54
C LEU A 138 -4.52 -3.18 -14.48
N SER A 139 -5.12 -1.98 -14.49
CA SER A 139 -6.20 -1.67 -15.40
C SER A 139 -5.74 -1.40 -16.83
N ASP A 140 -4.52 -0.92 -17.00
CA ASP A 140 -3.94 -0.59 -18.31
C ASP A 140 -3.16 -1.77 -18.93
N ALA A 141 -2.86 -2.81 -18.15
CA ALA A 141 -2.17 -4.01 -18.60
C ALA A 141 -2.97 -4.83 -19.63
N ASP A 142 -2.25 -5.57 -20.47
CA ASP A 142 -2.84 -6.38 -21.53
C ASP A 142 -3.65 -7.57 -20.99
N VAL A 143 -4.86 -7.73 -21.52
CA VAL A 143 -5.80 -8.78 -21.10
C VAL A 143 -5.21 -10.18 -21.30
N GLU A 144 -4.44 -10.39 -22.36
CA GLU A 144 -3.82 -11.69 -22.67
C GLU A 144 -2.70 -12.03 -21.67
N GLU A 145 -1.91 -11.05 -21.25
CA GLU A 145 -0.87 -11.24 -20.24
C GLU A 145 -1.47 -11.53 -18.86
N LEU A 146 -2.50 -10.78 -18.45
CA LEU A 146 -3.21 -11.01 -17.19
C LEU A 146 -3.90 -12.39 -17.15
N THR A 147 -4.51 -12.81 -18.26
CA THR A 147 -5.13 -14.14 -18.40
C THR A 147 -4.11 -15.24 -18.19
N SER A 148 -2.91 -15.09 -18.79
CA SER A 148 -1.83 -16.07 -18.66
C SER A 148 -1.21 -16.11 -17.25
N GLN A 149 -1.14 -14.98 -16.55
CA GLN A 149 -0.49 -14.88 -15.24
C GLN A 149 -1.41 -15.26 -14.07
N LEU A 150 -2.69 -14.91 -14.17
CA LEU A 150 -3.68 -15.16 -13.13
C LEU A 150 -4.41 -16.49 -13.31
N GLU A 151 -4.23 -17.18 -14.45
CA GLU A 151 -4.97 -18.41 -14.82
C GLU A 151 -6.50 -18.23 -14.74
N LEU A 152 -6.98 -17.01 -15.02
CA LEU A 152 -8.40 -16.65 -15.01
C LEU A 152 -8.96 -16.66 -16.43
N ASP A 153 -10.27 -16.79 -16.56
CA ASP A 153 -10.93 -16.58 -17.85
C ASP A 153 -10.91 -15.09 -18.25
N LYS A 154 -10.96 -14.84 -19.56
CA LYS A 154 -10.97 -13.48 -20.12
C LYS A 154 -12.07 -12.60 -19.52
N GLY A 155 -13.24 -13.17 -19.22
CA GLY A 155 -14.36 -12.44 -18.64
C GLY A 155 -14.12 -12.02 -17.19
N SER A 156 -13.43 -12.85 -16.42
CA SER A 156 -12.99 -12.55 -15.06
C SER A 156 -11.87 -11.50 -15.02
N VAL A 157 -10.94 -11.54 -15.99
CA VAL A 157 -9.89 -10.50 -16.12
C VAL A 157 -10.51 -9.14 -16.47
N GLU A 158 -11.46 -9.10 -17.41
CA GLU A 158 -12.19 -7.87 -17.74
C GLU A 158 -12.95 -7.33 -16.51
N GLN A 159 -13.58 -8.19 -15.71
CA GLN A 159 -14.23 -7.79 -14.45
C GLN A 159 -13.25 -7.28 -13.40
N LEU A 160 -12.06 -7.88 -13.31
CA LEU A 160 -11.01 -7.42 -12.41
C LEU A 160 -10.51 -6.03 -12.82
N GLN A 161 -10.27 -5.80 -14.11
CA GLN A 161 -9.86 -4.50 -14.63
C GLN A 161 -10.95 -3.45 -14.38
N GLU A 162 -12.22 -3.78 -14.63
CA GLU A 162 -13.35 -2.89 -14.32
C GLU A 162 -13.42 -2.58 -12.81
N ALA A 163 -13.20 -3.57 -11.95
CA ALA A 163 -13.17 -3.38 -10.50
C ALA A 163 -11.98 -2.49 -10.06
N CYS A 164 -10.80 -2.64 -10.66
CA CYS A 164 -9.64 -1.78 -10.42
C CYS A 164 -9.93 -0.32 -10.82
N GLN A 165 -10.43 -0.10 -12.04
CA GLN A 165 -10.81 1.23 -12.54
C GLN A 165 -11.86 1.88 -11.63
N GLN A 166 -12.89 1.12 -11.27
CA GLN A 166 -13.96 1.61 -10.41
C GLN A 166 -13.45 2.02 -9.03
N ARG A 167 -12.52 1.25 -8.45
CA ARG A 167 -11.88 1.60 -7.17
C ARG A 167 -11.04 2.87 -7.23
N VAL A 168 -10.27 3.05 -8.29
CA VAL A 168 -9.48 4.29 -8.49
C VAL A 168 -10.41 5.49 -8.59
N LEU A 169 -11.48 5.38 -9.37
CA LEU A 169 -12.48 6.43 -9.54
C LEU A 169 -13.22 6.75 -8.24
N ASP A 170 -13.66 5.75 -7.48
CA ASP A 170 -14.40 5.97 -6.23
C ASP A 170 -13.52 6.60 -5.14
N ARG A 171 -12.24 6.26 -5.09
CA ARG A 171 -11.27 6.95 -4.23
C ARG A 171 -11.08 8.41 -4.63
N ARG A 172 -10.92 8.69 -5.92
CA ARG A 172 -10.80 10.07 -6.43
C ARG A 172 -12.05 10.91 -6.10
N ARG A 173 -13.24 10.37 -6.30
CA ARG A 173 -14.51 11.03 -5.93
C ARG A 173 -14.58 11.37 -4.44
N THR A 174 -14.10 10.47 -3.60
CA THR A 174 -14.06 10.69 -2.14
C THR A 174 -13.12 11.84 -1.79
N GLN A 175 -11.95 11.91 -2.43
CA GLN A 175 -11.00 13.01 -2.25
C GLN A 175 -11.59 14.35 -2.69
N GLU A 176 -12.18 14.41 -3.88
CA GLU A 176 -12.85 15.62 -4.40
C GLU A 176 -13.98 16.08 -3.46
N ALA A 177 -14.80 15.15 -2.95
CA ALA A 177 -15.84 15.48 -1.98
C ALA A 177 -15.28 16.03 -0.66
N MET A 178 -14.18 15.48 -0.17
CA MET A 178 -13.51 15.97 1.04
C MET A 178 -12.94 17.38 0.85
N GLU A 179 -12.34 17.66 -0.30
CA GLU A 179 -11.83 18.99 -0.64
C GLU A 179 -12.96 20.03 -0.70
N LEU A 180 -14.08 19.70 -1.35
CA LEU A 180 -15.27 20.56 -1.37
C LEU A 180 -15.80 20.86 0.03
N LEU A 181 -15.84 19.86 0.92
CA LEU A 181 -16.25 20.05 2.32
C LEU A 181 -15.26 20.92 3.11
N GLN A 182 -13.96 20.81 2.84
CA GLN A 182 -12.94 21.67 3.42
C GLN A 182 -13.13 23.12 2.97
N LEU A 183 -13.34 23.35 1.67
CA LEU A 183 -13.60 24.68 1.10
C LEU A 183 -14.88 25.30 1.68
N LEU A 184 -15.95 24.53 1.85
CA LEU A 184 -17.19 25.02 2.48
C LEU A 184 -17.01 25.40 3.95
N ARG A 185 -16.11 24.72 4.67
CA ARG A 185 -15.78 25.04 6.06
C ARG A 185 -14.81 26.22 6.19
N GLU A 186 -13.91 26.39 5.22
CA GLU A 186 -12.95 27.50 5.18
C GLU A 186 -13.52 28.78 4.58
N ALA A 187 -14.66 28.70 3.88
CA ALA A 187 -15.40 29.87 3.48
C ALA A 187 -15.77 30.69 4.74
N PRO A 188 -15.26 31.91 4.89
CA PRO A 188 -15.68 32.76 5.98
C PRO A 188 -17.17 33.02 5.82
N GLU A 189 -17.91 32.92 6.93
CA GLU A 189 -19.28 33.40 7.09
C GLU A 189 -19.37 34.89 6.70
N ALA A 190 -19.37 35.20 5.41
CA ALA A 190 -19.69 36.50 4.86
C ALA A 190 -21.22 36.65 4.89
N GLY A 191 -21.76 36.74 6.11
CA GLY A 191 -23.21 36.79 6.32
C GLY A 191 -23.66 37.00 7.77
N GLY A 192 -22.78 37.40 8.69
CA GLY A 192 -23.17 37.81 10.03
C GLY A 192 -23.36 39.33 10.13
N ASN A 193 -24.59 39.83 9.96
CA ASN A 193 -25.01 41.06 10.63
C ASN A 193 -26.47 40.91 11.06
N GLY A 194 -26.66 40.91 12.38
CA GLY A 194 -27.88 40.48 13.03
C GLY A 194 -29.02 41.50 13.00
N GLN A 195 -30.21 40.99 13.28
CA GLN A 195 -31.20 41.70 14.08
C GLN A 195 -32.05 40.70 14.87
N ASP A 196 -32.03 40.96 16.18
CA ASP A 196 -32.78 40.38 17.27
C ASP A 196 -34.30 40.51 17.09
N VAL A 197 -35.05 39.41 17.23
CA VAL A 197 -36.45 39.43 17.71
C VAL A 197 -36.81 38.10 18.40
N THR A 198 -36.65 38.11 19.73
CA THR A 198 -37.57 37.57 20.77
C THR A 198 -38.37 36.27 20.57
N ASP A 199 -38.17 35.33 21.51
CA ASP A 199 -39.14 34.44 22.18
C ASP A 199 -40.35 33.88 21.39
N ALA A 200 -40.29 32.59 21.02
CA ALA A 200 -41.43 31.64 21.02
C ALA A 200 -40.95 30.21 20.69
N PRO A 201 -41.65 29.15 21.17
CA PRO A 201 -41.10 27.80 21.26
C PRO A 201 -41.07 27.07 19.92
N ILE A 202 -40.12 26.14 19.82
CA ILE A 202 -39.91 25.24 18.67
C ILE A 202 -41.21 24.49 18.37
N SER A 203 -41.92 24.93 17.32
CA SER A 203 -43.00 24.19 16.70
C SER A 203 -42.48 23.51 15.45
N VAL A 204 -42.45 22.18 15.49
CA VAL A 204 -42.28 21.33 14.32
C VAL A 204 -43.48 21.55 13.41
N VAL A 205 -43.29 22.33 12.34
CA VAL A 205 -44.26 22.41 11.24
C VAL A 205 -43.53 22.20 9.92
N ALA A 206 -43.86 21.07 9.29
CA ALA A 206 -43.59 20.80 7.90
C ALA A 206 -44.16 21.92 7.04
N SER A 207 -43.35 22.47 6.14
CA SER A 207 -43.83 23.21 4.98
C SER A 207 -42.90 22.95 3.80
N GLU A 208 -43.53 22.47 2.74
CA GLU A 208 -42.97 22.06 1.46
C GLU A 208 -42.60 23.26 0.57
N GLY A 209 -41.65 23.03 -0.35
CA GLY A 209 -41.32 23.88 -1.50
C GLY A 209 -40.20 24.88 -1.18
N THR A 210 -39.04 24.92 -1.84
CA THR A 210 -38.86 24.89 -3.31
C THR A 210 -37.37 24.76 -3.64
N THR A 211 -36.79 23.55 -3.61
CA THR A 211 -35.41 23.29 -4.14
C THR A 211 -35.27 21.89 -4.77
N SER A 212 -36.37 21.29 -5.24
CA SER A 212 -36.39 19.85 -5.64
C SER A 212 -36.41 19.59 -7.15
N ASN A 213 -36.37 20.62 -8.00
CA ASN A 213 -36.55 20.39 -9.45
C ASN A 213 -35.22 20.28 -10.20
N ASN A 214 -34.22 21.11 -9.85
CA ASN A 214 -32.96 21.14 -10.60
C ASN A 214 -32.03 19.96 -10.29
N SER A 215 -31.94 19.54 -9.02
CA SER A 215 -31.10 18.38 -8.64
C SER A 215 -31.64 17.07 -9.20
N THR A 216 -32.96 16.89 -9.24
CA THR A 216 -33.59 15.67 -9.74
C THR A 216 -33.47 15.58 -11.26
N GLN A 217 -33.59 16.73 -11.96
CA GLN A 217 -33.40 16.82 -13.41
C GLN A 217 -31.95 16.53 -13.82
N LEU A 218 -30.95 17.01 -13.07
CA LEU A 218 -29.53 16.73 -13.34
C LEU A 218 -29.19 15.25 -13.13
N VAL A 219 -29.67 14.64 -12.05
CA VAL A 219 -29.44 13.21 -11.77
C VAL A 219 -30.10 12.33 -12.84
N GLU A 220 -31.29 12.69 -13.30
CA GLU A 220 -31.99 11.96 -14.36
C GLU A 220 -31.32 12.14 -15.73
N GLN A 221 -30.78 13.33 -16.01
CA GLN A 221 -30.03 13.61 -17.23
C GLN A 221 -28.72 12.83 -17.28
N VAL A 222 -27.97 12.76 -16.18
CA VAL A 222 -26.75 11.95 -16.07
C VAL A 222 -27.05 10.46 -16.22
N ARG A 223 -28.15 9.96 -15.61
CA ARG A 223 -28.59 8.57 -15.77
C ARG A 223 -29.01 8.26 -17.21
N ALA A 224 -29.72 9.16 -17.88
CA ALA A 224 -30.13 9.00 -19.27
C ALA A 224 -28.92 8.98 -20.22
N GLU A 225 -27.92 9.81 -19.97
CA GLU A 225 -26.71 9.88 -20.79
C GLU A 225 -25.82 8.64 -20.60
N THR A 226 -25.74 8.13 -19.37
CA THR A 226 -25.05 6.86 -19.07
C THR A 226 -25.71 5.68 -19.78
N ARG A 227 -27.06 5.61 -19.80
CA ARG A 227 -27.80 4.58 -20.54
C ARG A 227 -27.55 4.67 -22.05
N ARG A 228 -27.48 5.87 -22.62
CA ARG A 228 -27.17 6.07 -24.05
C ARG A 228 -25.76 5.59 -24.39
N ARG A 229 -24.76 5.92 -23.56
CA ARG A 229 -23.37 5.48 -23.74
C ARG A 229 -23.23 3.96 -23.68
N GLN A 230 -23.88 3.32 -22.70
CA GLN A 230 -23.88 1.85 -22.61
C GLN A 230 -24.54 1.19 -23.83
N HIS A 231 -25.64 1.76 -24.34
CA HIS A 231 -26.30 1.21 -25.52
C HIS A 231 -25.46 1.39 -26.79
N GLN A 232 -24.76 2.52 -26.93
CA GLN A 232 -23.86 2.77 -28.05
C GLN A 232 -22.63 1.85 -28.01
N HIS A 233 -22.07 1.61 -26.82
CA HIS A 233 -20.95 0.68 -26.64
C HIS A 233 -21.37 -0.76 -26.94
N LYS A 234 -22.56 -1.20 -26.49
CA LYS A 234 -23.10 -2.52 -26.81
C LYS A 234 -23.32 -2.70 -28.32
N ARG A 235 -23.84 -1.67 -29.00
CA ARG A 235 -24.03 -1.68 -30.47
C ARG A 235 -22.71 -1.74 -31.24
N GLN A 236 -21.66 -1.04 -30.79
CA GLN A 236 -20.33 -1.14 -31.39
C GLN A 236 -19.68 -2.51 -31.17
N LYS A 237 -19.84 -3.10 -29.98
CA LYS A 237 -19.32 -4.44 -29.68
C LYS A 237 -20.00 -5.49 -30.56
N THR A 238 -21.33 -5.46 -30.69
CA THR A 238 -22.07 -6.36 -31.59
C THR A 238 -21.76 -6.14 -33.07
N ALA A 239 -21.51 -4.89 -33.49
CA ALA A 239 -21.15 -4.59 -34.88
C ALA A 239 -19.73 -5.08 -35.24
N ARG A 240 -18.78 -4.96 -34.30
CA ARG A 240 -17.42 -5.52 -34.46
C ARG A 240 -17.43 -7.04 -34.50
N GLU A 241 -18.24 -7.68 -33.66
CA GLU A 241 -18.37 -9.14 -33.62
C GLU A 241 -19.05 -9.69 -34.90
N ALA A 242 -20.06 -9.01 -35.42
CA ALA A 242 -20.69 -9.36 -36.70
C ALA A 242 -19.78 -9.12 -37.92
N ALA A 243 -18.87 -8.14 -37.85
CA ALA A 243 -17.89 -7.88 -38.91
C ALA A 243 -16.75 -8.93 -38.91
N ALA A 244 -16.37 -9.46 -37.74
CA ALA A 244 -15.37 -10.50 -37.61
C ALA A 244 -15.86 -11.89 -38.06
N GLN A 245 -17.17 -12.12 -38.08
CA GLN A 245 -17.77 -13.40 -38.54
C GLN A 245 -18.02 -13.46 -40.06
N ASN A 246 -17.78 -12.37 -40.80
CA ASN A 246 -18.01 -12.27 -42.25
C ASN A 246 -16.70 -12.13 -43.05
N LEU A 247 -15.55 -12.41 -42.42
CA LEU A 247 -14.23 -12.54 -43.05
C LEU A 247 -13.77 -14.01 -42.96
#